data_AF-A0A0J6WVM6-F1
#
_entry.id   AF-A0A0J6WVM6-F1
#
_cell.length_a   1.000
_cell.length_b   1.000
_cell.length_c   1.000
_cell.angle_alpha   90.00
_cell.angle_beta   90.00
_cell.angle_gamma   90.00
#
_symmetry.space_group_name_H-M   'P 1'
#
loop_
_entity.id
_entity.type
_entity.pdbx_description
1 polymer ?
#
loop_
_entity_poly.entity_id
_entity_poly.type
_entity_poly.pdbx_seq_one_letter_code
_entity_poly.pdbx_strand_id
1 'polypeptide(L)'
;MNPSTFQNLTGSDGMFTFNFFCESLLGALHTLAHVMEDNQLDMPAEASQIPDMLAEMGNSLSDDYCDGKIDLSRFKDELLDFHKTAFAIDDQMTSVIADGDDTLQYYYFVYMQGISLFLPNMLDAIGHDLPEDVDPADFMNEILSDFAALTETQQ
;
A
#
# COMPACT_ATOMS: atom_id res chain seq x y z
N MET A 1 20.74 14.55 -9.41
CA MET A 1 20.44 13.24 -8.80
C MET A 1 19.49 13.52 -7.65
N ASN A 2 18.33 12.86 -7.64
CA ASN A 2 17.45 12.87 -6.48
C ASN A 2 18.20 12.13 -5.35
N PRO A 3 18.41 12.73 -4.16
CA PRO A 3 19.12 12.07 -3.06
C PRO A 3 18.47 10.76 -2.62
N SER A 4 17.21 10.53 -2.97
CA SER A 4 16.44 9.33 -2.63
C SER A 4 16.40 8.26 -3.73
N THR A 5 17.20 8.40 -4.80
CA THR A 5 17.38 7.33 -5.79
C THR A 5 18.61 6.51 -5.44
N PHE A 6 18.40 5.24 -5.13
CA PHE A 6 19.47 4.28 -4.86
C PHE A 6 19.78 3.47 -6.12
N GLN A 7 21.04 3.08 -6.26
CA GLN A 7 21.57 2.42 -7.46
C GLN A 7 22.27 1.13 -7.04
N ASN A 8 22.48 0.24 -8.02
CA ASN A 8 23.14 -1.04 -7.83
C ASN A 8 22.39 -1.95 -6.85
N LEU A 9 21.06 -2.05 -7.00
CA LEU A 9 20.27 -3.00 -6.22
C LEU A 9 20.88 -4.39 -6.26
N THR A 10 20.92 -5.05 -5.10
CA THR A 10 21.53 -6.38 -4.90
C THR A 10 20.50 -7.49 -4.84
N GLY A 11 19.21 -7.14 -4.74
CA GLY A 11 18.10 -8.07 -4.60
C GLY A 11 16.84 -7.65 -5.37
N SER A 12 15.76 -8.36 -5.08
CA SER A 12 14.42 -8.16 -5.67
C SER A 12 13.30 -8.42 -4.66
N ASP A 13 13.61 -8.41 -3.37
CA ASP A 13 12.68 -8.72 -2.29
C ASP A 13 11.54 -7.70 -2.23
N GLY A 14 11.83 -6.42 -2.43
CA GLY A 14 10.83 -5.36 -2.52
C GLY A 14 9.89 -5.55 -3.70
N MET A 15 10.40 -5.96 -4.87
CA MET A 15 9.58 -6.29 -6.04
C MET A 15 8.64 -7.48 -5.78
N PHE A 16 9.16 -8.57 -5.21
CA PHE A 16 8.34 -9.74 -4.91
C PHE A 16 7.31 -9.45 -3.81
N THR A 17 7.70 -8.70 -2.79
CA THR A 17 6.80 -8.27 -1.72
C THR A 17 5.68 -7.40 -2.26
N PHE A 18 5.98 -6.46 -3.17
CA PHE A 18 4.97 -5.64 -3.85
C PHE A 18 3.96 -6.51 -4.59
N ASN A 19 4.42 -7.45 -5.42
CA ASN A 19 3.54 -8.31 -6.20
C ASN A 19 2.64 -9.17 -5.30
N PHE A 20 3.20 -9.72 -4.21
CA PHE A 20 2.43 -10.47 -3.23
C PHE A 20 1.32 -9.63 -2.59
N PHE A 21 1.64 -8.40 -2.15
CA PHE A 21 0.65 -7.50 -1.56
C PHE A 21 -0.38 -7.04 -2.57
N CYS A 22 0.02 -6.72 -3.81
CA CYS A 22 -0.89 -6.33 -4.87
C CYS A 22 -1.95 -7.41 -5.12
N GLU A 23 -1.55 -8.67 -5.32
CA GLU A 23 -2.49 -9.78 -5.51
C GLU A 23 -3.37 -10.00 -4.28
N SER A 24 -2.80 -9.94 -3.08
CA SER A 24 -3.51 -10.16 -1.82
C SER A 24 -4.55 -9.07 -1.55
N LEU A 25 -4.18 -7.80 -1.76
CA LEU A 25 -5.06 -6.64 -1.56
C LEU A 25 -6.20 -6.62 -2.56
N LEU A 26 -5.92 -6.89 -3.84
CA LEU A 26 -6.95 -6.97 -4.87
C LEU A 26 -7.92 -8.13 -4.63
N GLY A 27 -7.40 -9.29 -4.20
CA GLY A 27 -8.23 -10.42 -3.82
C GLY A 27 -9.14 -10.11 -2.61
N ALA A 28 -8.59 -9.45 -1.59
CA ALA A 28 -9.34 -9.04 -0.40
C ALA A 28 -10.41 -8.00 -0.74
N LEU A 29 -10.06 -6.97 -1.52
CA LEU A 29 -10.98 -5.92 -1.97
C LEU A 29 -12.12 -6.50 -2.82
N HIS A 30 -11.79 -7.39 -3.75
CA HIS A 30 -12.78 -8.07 -4.59
C HIS A 30 -13.76 -8.92 -3.76
N THR A 31 -13.25 -9.64 -2.77
CA THR A 31 -14.08 -10.43 -1.86
C THR A 31 -14.98 -9.53 -1.01
N LEU A 32 -14.45 -8.44 -0.48
CA LEU A 32 -15.23 -7.44 0.27
C LEU A 32 -16.36 -6.85 -0.59
N ALA A 33 -16.06 -6.50 -1.84
CA ALA A 33 -17.06 -5.97 -2.76
C ALA A 33 -18.24 -6.93 -2.98
N HIS A 34 -17.96 -8.24 -3.13
CA HIS A 34 -19.02 -9.24 -3.22
C HIS A 34 -19.85 -9.38 -1.94
N VAL A 35 -19.20 -9.33 -0.78
CA VAL A 35 -19.92 -9.39 0.51
C VAL A 35 -20.80 -8.15 0.71
N MET A 36 -20.35 -6.98 0.27
CA MET A 36 -21.18 -5.77 0.27
C MET A 36 -22.37 -5.89 -0.68
N GLU A 37 -22.16 -6.40 -1.89
CA GLU A 37 -23.23 -6.64 -2.86
C GLU A 37 -24.30 -7.60 -2.30
N ASP A 38 -23.89 -8.70 -1.66
CA ASP A 38 -24.80 -9.65 -0.99
C ASP A 38 -25.63 -8.99 0.11
N ASN A 39 -25.08 -7.96 0.77
CA ASN A 39 -25.75 -7.14 1.78
C ASN A 39 -26.52 -5.95 1.20
N GLN A 40 -26.63 -5.82 -0.12
CA GLN A 40 -27.28 -4.70 -0.81
C GLN A 40 -26.64 -3.34 -0.49
N LEU A 41 -25.32 -3.34 -0.28
CA LEU A 41 -24.50 -2.16 -0.03
C LEU A 41 -23.61 -1.90 -1.24
N ASP A 42 -23.38 -0.61 -1.51
CA ASP A 42 -22.44 -0.18 -2.55
C ASP A 42 -21.05 0.02 -1.94
N MET A 43 -20.01 -0.44 -2.64
CA MET A 43 -18.62 -0.09 -2.32
C MET A 43 -18.42 1.44 -2.46
N PRO A 44 -17.59 2.07 -1.60
CA PRO A 44 -17.16 3.44 -1.81
C PRO A 44 -16.57 3.64 -3.21
N ALA A 45 -16.88 4.77 -3.86
CA ALA A 45 -16.48 5.02 -5.23
C ALA A 45 -14.95 5.02 -5.41
N GLU A 46 -14.23 5.46 -4.38
CA GLU A 46 -12.77 5.49 -4.29
C GLU A 46 -12.14 4.09 -4.41
N ALA A 47 -12.86 3.02 -4.01
CA ALA A 47 -12.38 1.65 -4.14
C ALA A 47 -12.08 1.25 -5.59
N SER A 48 -12.75 1.87 -6.56
CA SER A 48 -12.47 1.65 -7.99
C SER A 48 -11.09 2.13 -8.44
N GLN A 49 -10.44 3.02 -7.68
CA GLN A 49 -9.12 3.59 -8.01
C GLN A 49 -7.98 2.68 -7.57
N ILE A 50 -8.20 1.85 -6.54
CA ILE A 50 -7.16 0.99 -5.93
C ILE A 50 -6.43 0.10 -6.95
N PRO A 51 -7.11 -0.59 -7.90
CA PRO A 51 -6.42 -1.41 -8.89
C PRO A 51 -5.49 -0.62 -9.80
N ASP A 52 -5.92 0.55 -10.28
CA ASP A 52 -5.11 1.37 -11.16
C ASP A 52 -3.89 1.94 -10.43
N MET A 53 -4.05 2.39 -9.19
CA MET A 53 -2.94 2.89 -8.36
C MET A 53 -1.87 1.82 -8.10
N LEU A 54 -2.30 0.59 -7.81
CA LEU A 54 -1.38 -0.54 -7.63
C LEU A 54 -0.71 -0.93 -8.95
N ALA A 55 -1.43 -0.88 -10.08
CA ALA A 55 -0.85 -1.16 -11.38
C ALA A 55 0.21 -0.12 -11.78
N GLU A 56 -0.06 1.17 -11.56
CA GLU A 56 0.88 2.26 -11.83
C GLU A 56 2.14 2.13 -10.96
N MET A 57 1.97 1.95 -9.64
CA MET A 57 3.09 1.75 -8.71
C MET A 57 3.91 0.51 -9.08
N GLY A 58 3.25 -0.58 -9.48
CA GLY A 58 3.92 -1.81 -9.92
C GLY A 58 4.74 -1.63 -11.20
N ASN A 59 4.23 -0.89 -12.18
CA ASN A 59 4.97 -0.57 -13.41
C ASN A 59 6.20 0.28 -13.09
N SER A 60 6.01 1.35 -12.31
CA SER A 60 7.07 2.22 -11.79
C SER A 60 8.18 1.43 -11.10
N LEU A 61 7.80 0.54 -10.18
CA LEU A 61 8.73 -0.31 -9.46
C LEU A 61 9.43 -1.30 -10.41
N SER A 62 8.69 -1.88 -11.36
CA SER A 62 9.26 -2.85 -12.31
C SER A 62 10.35 -2.23 -13.16
N ASP A 63 10.11 -1.02 -13.67
CA ASP A 63 11.09 -0.27 -14.46
C ASP A 63 12.34 0.06 -13.64
N ASP A 64 12.15 0.46 -12.37
CA ASP A 64 13.24 0.73 -11.44
C ASP A 64 14.14 -0.50 -11.21
N TYR A 65 13.56 -1.65 -10.85
CA TYR A 65 14.33 -2.88 -10.62
C TYR A 65 14.99 -3.39 -11.91
N CYS A 66 14.34 -3.24 -13.07
CA CYS A 66 14.96 -3.55 -14.37
C CYS A 66 16.22 -2.70 -14.62
N ASP A 67 16.20 -1.44 -14.18
CA ASP A 67 17.32 -0.52 -14.27
C ASP A 67 18.36 -0.70 -13.14
N GLY A 68 18.12 -1.62 -12.19
CA GLY A 68 19.00 -1.84 -11.04
C GLY A 68 19.03 -0.66 -10.06
N LYS A 69 17.95 0.11 -10.00
CA LYS A 69 17.80 1.30 -9.15
C LYS A 69 16.46 1.27 -8.42
N ILE A 70 16.27 2.16 -7.45
CA ILE A 70 14.95 2.44 -6.89
C ILE A 70 14.83 3.93 -6.56
N ASP A 71 13.78 4.58 -7.05
CA ASP A 71 13.42 5.95 -6.65
C ASP A 71 12.45 5.90 -5.45
N LEU A 72 13.03 5.97 -4.25
CA LEU A 72 12.22 5.88 -3.05
C LEU A 72 11.36 7.12 -2.81
N SER A 73 11.71 8.28 -3.37
CA SER A 73 10.87 9.48 -3.29
C SER A 73 9.59 9.28 -4.10
N ARG A 74 9.70 8.78 -5.34
CA ARG A 74 8.52 8.46 -6.15
C ARG A 74 7.68 7.38 -5.48
N PHE A 75 8.32 6.31 -5.02
CA PHE A 75 7.62 5.22 -4.33
C PHE A 75 6.89 5.72 -3.07
N LYS A 76 7.49 6.62 -2.29
CA LYS A 76 6.83 7.29 -1.16
C LYS A 76 5.56 8.00 -1.60
N ASP A 77 5.64 8.84 -2.62
CA ASP A 77 4.49 9.64 -3.08
C ASP A 77 3.35 8.74 -3.57
N GLU A 78 3.66 7.73 -4.40
CA GLU A 78 2.70 6.73 -4.88
C GLU A 78 2.03 5.98 -3.71
N LEU A 79 2.82 5.60 -2.71
CA LEU A 79 2.33 4.84 -1.54
C LEU A 79 1.49 5.72 -0.59
N LEU A 80 1.86 6.98 -0.39
CA LEU A 80 1.07 7.93 0.41
C LEU A 80 -0.28 8.20 -0.26
N ASP A 81 -0.30 8.38 -1.59
CA ASP A 81 -1.54 8.58 -2.32
C ASP A 81 -2.44 7.34 -2.24
N PHE A 82 -1.87 6.14 -2.38
CA PHE A 82 -2.59 4.89 -2.17
C PHE A 82 -3.26 4.82 -0.79
N HIS A 83 -2.53 5.15 0.28
CA HIS A 83 -3.08 5.08 1.64
C HIS A 83 -4.10 6.18 1.94
N LYS A 84 -3.96 7.38 1.36
CA LYS A 84 -5.02 8.40 1.42
C LYS A 84 -6.33 7.86 0.84
N THR A 85 -6.28 7.20 -0.32
CA THR A 85 -7.45 6.56 -0.93
C THR A 85 -7.99 5.45 -0.04
N ALA A 86 -7.12 4.60 0.51
CA ALA A 86 -7.53 3.52 1.41
C ALA A 86 -8.22 4.04 2.68
N PHE A 87 -7.73 5.13 3.27
CA PHE A 87 -8.38 5.73 4.44
C PHE A 87 -9.67 6.47 4.11
N ALA A 88 -9.79 7.05 2.91
CA ALA A 88 -11.07 7.61 2.47
C ALA A 88 -12.16 6.53 2.30
N ILE A 89 -11.76 5.32 1.89
CA ILE A 89 -12.65 4.14 1.87
C ILE A 89 -13.00 3.77 3.31
N ASP A 90 -12.01 3.70 4.21
CA ASP A 90 -12.18 3.36 5.63
C ASP A 90 -13.20 4.27 6.36
N ASP A 91 -13.06 5.58 6.18
CA ASP A 91 -13.93 6.59 6.77
C ASP A 91 -15.40 6.40 6.34
N GLN A 92 -15.63 6.09 5.06
CA GLN A 92 -16.97 5.84 4.51
C GLN A 92 -17.54 4.49 4.98
N MET A 93 -16.66 3.51 5.18
CA MET A 93 -17.04 2.17 5.58
C MET A 93 -17.33 2.06 7.08
N THR A 94 -16.72 2.89 7.93
CA THR A 94 -16.79 2.79 9.39
C THR A 94 -18.22 2.63 9.93
N SER A 95 -19.17 3.45 9.49
CA SER A 95 -20.57 3.34 9.95
C SER A 95 -21.28 2.11 9.36
N VAL A 96 -20.97 1.75 8.12
CA VAL A 96 -21.57 0.61 7.43
C VAL A 96 -21.16 -0.70 8.08
N ILE A 97 -19.88 -0.80 8.47
CA ILE A 97 -19.33 -1.97 9.13
C ILE A 97 -19.87 -2.13 10.56
N ALA A 98 -20.07 -1.03 11.29
CA ALA A 98 -20.59 -1.07 12.66
C ALA A 98 -22.01 -1.69 12.75
N ASP A 99 -22.84 -1.46 11.74
CA ASP A 99 -24.19 -2.02 11.63
C ASP A 99 -24.24 -3.32 10.78
N GLY A 100 -23.08 -3.73 10.23
CA GLY A 100 -22.93 -4.88 9.33
C GLY A 100 -22.95 -6.23 10.04
N ASP A 101 -23.19 -7.29 9.28
CA ASP A 101 -23.09 -8.66 9.80
C ASP A 101 -21.64 -9.13 10.04
N ASP A 102 -21.48 -10.25 10.73
CA ASP A 102 -20.15 -10.80 11.06
C ASP A 102 -19.30 -11.07 9.81
N THR A 103 -19.94 -11.40 8.68
CA THR A 103 -19.26 -11.69 7.41
C THR A 103 -18.65 -10.42 6.82
N LEU A 104 -19.44 -9.35 6.74
CA LEU A 104 -19.02 -8.04 6.27
C LEU A 104 -17.90 -7.48 7.16
N GLN A 105 -18.08 -7.54 8.47
CA GLN A 105 -17.04 -7.11 9.42
C GLN A 105 -15.74 -7.89 9.21
N TYR A 106 -15.81 -9.23 9.11
CA TYR A 106 -14.64 -10.06 8.90
C TYR A 106 -13.86 -9.69 7.65
N TYR A 107 -14.52 -9.63 6.48
CA TYR A 107 -13.82 -9.36 5.22
C TYR A 107 -13.31 -7.92 5.11
N TYR A 108 -14.00 -6.96 5.73
CA TYR A 108 -13.49 -5.61 5.86
C TYR A 108 -12.22 -5.57 6.71
N PHE A 109 -12.19 -6.25 7.87
CA PHE A 109 -10.99 -6.29 8.70
C PHE A 109 -9.82 -7.01 8.01
N VAL A 110 -10.09 -8.05 7.20
CA VAL A 110 -9.05 -8.69 6.38
C VAL A 110 -8.44 -7.70 5.38
N TYR A 111 -9.28 -6.93 4.67
CA TYR A 111 -8.81 -5.91 3.74
C TYR A 111 -7.99 -4.82 4.45
N MET A 112 -8.50 -4.27 5.56
CA MET A 112 -7.81 -3.22 6.32
C MET A 112 -6.51 -3.69 6.97
N GLN A 113 -6.45 -4.95 7.42
CA GLN A 113 -5.19 -5.53 7.87
C GLN A 113 -4.15 -5.58 6.75
N GLY A 114 -4.56 -5.97 5.54
CA GLY A 114 -3.71 -5.92 4.35
C GLY A 114 -3.13 -4.54 4.12
N ILE A 115 -3.97 -3.49 4.15
CA ILE A 115 -3.54 -2.09 4.01
C ILE A 115 -2.51 -1.73 5.09
N SER A 116 -2.79 -2.03 6.35
CA SER A 116 -1.90 -1.68 7.48
C SER A 116 -0.53 -2.36 7.42
N LEU A 117 -0.47 -3.57 6.83
CA LEU A 117 0.76 -4.34 6.71
C LEU A 117 1.57 -3.95 5.47
N PHE A 118 0.97 -3.27 4.50
CA PHE A 118 1.61 -3.05 3.20
C PHE A 118 2.88 -2.21 3.31
N LEU A 119 2.78 -1.00 3.88
CA LEU A 119 3.93 -0.10 4.05
C LEU A 119 5.10 -0.75 4.81
N PRO A 120 4.95 -1.24 6.05
CA PRO A 120 6.10 -1.70 6.83
C PRO A 120 6.81 -2.89 6.18
N ASN A 121 6.07 -3.80 5.52
CA ASN A 121 6.69 -4.93 4.81
C ASN A 121 7.39 -4.47 3.53
N MET A 122 6.83 -3.49 2.81
CA MET A 122 7.51 -2.91 1.64
C MET A 122 8.82 -2.23 2.01
N LEU A 123 8.83 -1.46 3.10
CA LEU A 123 10.05 -0.82 3.57
C LEU A 123 11.11 -1.85 3.98
N ASP A 124 10.74 -2.85 4.78
CA ASP A 124 11.67 -3.91 5.20
C ASP A 124 12.29 -4.64 3.98
N ALA A 125 11.44 -5.05 3.03
CA ALA A 125 11.87 -5.76 1.84
C ALA A 125 12.78 -4.91 0.92
N ILE A 126 12.44 -3.64 0.69
CA ILE A 126 13.29 -2.72 -0.07
C ILE A 126 14.64 -2.52 0.62
N GLY A 127 14.67 -2.47 1.96
CA GLY A 127 15.89 -2.34 2.73
C GLY A 127 16.89 -3.47 2.45
N HIS A 128 16.41 -4.70 2.21
CA HIS A 128 17.25 -5.84 1.86
C HIS A 128 17.84 -5.78 0.45
N ASP A 129 17.23 -5.01 -0.44
CA ASP A 129 17.69 -4.91 -1.84
C ASP A 129 18.80 -3.87 -2.02
N LEU A 130 19.02 -3.00 -1.03
CA LEU A 130 20.04 -1.96 -1.09
C LEU A 130 21.45 -2.53 -0.87
N PRO A 131 22.50 -1.89 -1.43
CA PRO A 131 23.89 -2.26 -1.14
C PRO A 131 24.22 -2.18 0.36
N GLU A 132 25.13 -3.04 0.84
CA GLU A 132 25.52 -3.08 2.27
C GLU A 132 26.12 -1.76 2.81
N ASP A 133 26.66 -0.92 1.93
CA ASP A 133 27.25 0.38 2.28
C ASP A 133 26.25 1.55 2.25
N VAL A 134 24.99 1.26 1.91
CA VAL A 134 23.89 2.22 1.89
C VAL A 134 23.08 2.11 3.18
N ASP A 135 22.95 3.21 3.91
CA ASP A 135 22.05 3.33 5.04
C ASP A 135 20.75 4.04 4.62
N PRO A 136 19.62 3.33 4.46
CA PRO A 136 18.34 3.96 4.12
C PRO A 136 17.62 4.56 5.33
N ALA A 137 18.12 4.41 6.56
CA ALA A 137 17.35 4.67 7.78
C ALA A 137 16.76 6.08 7.83
N ASP A 138 17.51 7.11 7.45
CA ASP A 138 17.02 8.49 7.42
C ASP A 138 15.80 8.65 6.51
N PHE A 139 15.84 8.02 5.33
CA PHE A 139 14.75 8.06 4.37
C PHE A 139 13.55 7.21 4.82
N MET A 140 13.79 6.02 5.39
CA MET A 140 12.73 5.18 5.94
C MET A 140 12.00 5.87 7.10
N ASN A 141 12.75 6.54 7.97
CA ASN A 141 12.20 7.32 9.07
C ASN A 141 11.37 8.50 8.56
N GLU A 142 11.79 9.15 7.46
CA GLU A 142 11.00 10.19 6.80
C GLU A 142 9.66 9.64 6.29
N ILE A 143 9.66 8.51 5.56
CA ILE A 143 8.41 7.87 5.11
C ILE A 143 7.49 7.56 6.29
N LEU A 144 8.02 6.92 7.33
CA LEU A 144 7.22 6.54 8.50
C LEU A 144 6.62 7.77 9.20
N SER A 145 7.36 8.88 9.25
CA SER A 145 6.87 10.15 9.80
C SER A 145 5.77 10.75 8.93
N ASP A 146 5.95 10.82 7.61
CA ASP A 146 4.94 11.33 6.68
C ASP A 146 3.66 10.48 6.74
N PHE A 147 3.82 9.17 6.88
CA PHE A 147 2.71 8.24 7.04
C PHE A 147 1.96 8.43 8.36
N ALA A 148 2.69 8.58 9.47
CA ALA A 148 2.08 8.86 10.77
C ALA A 148 1.27 10.16 10.73
N ALA A 149 1.77 11.19 10.05
CA ALA A 149 1.03 12.45 9.88
C ALA A 149 -0.29 12.27 9.13
N LEU A 150 -0.37 11.38 8.13
CA LEU A 150 -1.65 11.05 7.47
C LEU A 150 -2.67 10.49 8.45
N THR A 151 -2.23 9.61 9.37
CA THR A 151 -3.11 9.00 10.37
C THR A 151 -3.50 9.95 11.51
N GLU A 152 -2.65 10.92 11.86
CA GLU A 152 -2.95 11.92 12.90
C GLU A 152 -3.95 12.99 12.43
N THR A 153 -4.03 13.25 11.12
CA THR A 153 -4.99 14.23 10.57
C THR A 153 -6.43 13.69 10.56
N GLN A 154 -6.62 12.43 10.97
CA GLN A 154 -7.90 11.71 10.98
C GLN A 154 -8.45 11.44 12.39
N GLN A 155 -7.80 11.95 13.46
CA GLN A 155 -8.29 11.94 14.85
C GLN A 155 -8.82 13.30 15.28
#